data_AF-A0A6J6TEJ8-F1
#
_entry.id   AF-A0A6J6TEJ8-F1
#
_cell.length_a   1.000
_cell.length_b   1.000
_cell.length_c   1.000
_cell.angle_alpha   90.00
_cell.angle_beta   90.00
_cell.angle_gamma   90.00
#
_symmetry.space_group_name_H-M   'P 1'
#
loop_
_entity.id
_entity.type
_entity.pdbx_description
1 polymer ?
#
loop_
_entity_poly.entity_id
_entity_poly.type
_entity_poly.pdbx_seq_one_letter_code
_entity_poly.pdbx_strand_id
1 'polypeptide(L)' 'MGVELGIVKKSGAWYTYEADQLGQGKENSRAFLIDNPDLANEIEKKIRESFVPVAVDPALIAEIDEAAAEVEF' A
#
# COMPACT_ATOMS: atom_id res chain seq x y z
N MET A 1 8.81 5.38 -1.12
CA MET A 1 7.85 4.30 -0.85
C MET A 1 6.44 4.67 -1.31
N GLY A 2 5.71 5.58 -0.65
CA GLY A 2 4.31 5.90 -1.06
C GLY A 2 4.13 6.38 -2.51
N VAL A 3 5.07 7.17 -3.03
CA VAL A 3 5.05 7.59 -4.45
C VAL A 3 5.43 6.46 -5.40
N GLU A 4 6.36 5.61 -4.99
CA GLU A 4 6.84 4.49 -5.81
C GLU A 4 5.77 3.42 -5.98
N LEU A 5 4.92 3.23 -4.96
CA LEU A 5 3.74 2.37 -5.01
C LEU A 5 2.55 3.00 -5.75
N GLY A 6 2.66 4.25 -6.22
CA GLY A 6 1.55 4.97 -6.88
C GLY A 6 0.43 5.40 -5.93
N ILE A 7 0.56 5.15 -4.63
CA ILE A 7 -0.40 5.55 -3.58
C ILE A 7 -0.44 7.08 -3.46
N VAL A 8 0.73 7.71 -3.45
CA VAL A 8 0.86 9.17 -3.47
C VAL A 8 1.26 9.61 -4.88
N LYS A 9 0.47 10.47 -5.50
CA LYS A 9 0.78 11.07 -6.78
C LYS A 9 1.69 12.28 -6.59
N LYS A 10 2.60 12.46 -7.54
CA LYS A 10 3.47 13.63 -7.59
C LYS A 10 3.29 14.34 -8.94
N SER A 11 2.84 15.59 -8.89
CA SER A 11 2.70 16.46 -10.06
C SER A 11 3.69 17.62 -9.93
N GLY A 12 4.87 17.46 -10.54
CA GLY A 12 5.98 18.40 -10.40
C GLY A 12 6.51 18.44 -8.97
N ALA A 13 6.34 19.57 -8.28
CA ALA A 13 6.72 19.72 -6.87
C ALA A 13 5.59 19.37 -5.89
N TRP A 14 4.35 19.18 -6.37
CA TRP A 14 3.19 18.90 -5.52
C TRP A 14 3.01 17.40 -5.28
N TYR A 15 2.67 17.04 -4.04
CA TYR A 15 2.25 15.71 -3.65
C TYR A 15 0.76 15.70 -3.36
N THR A 16 0.08 14.72 -3.90
CA THR A 16 -1.36 14.50 -3.76
C THR A 16 -1.63 13.06 -3.37
N TYR A 17 -2.54 12.86 -2.44
CA TYR A 17 -3.02 11.56 -2.04
C TYR A 17 -4.51 11.51 -2.34
N GLU A 18 -4.92 10.61 -3.23
CA GLU A 18 -6.29 10.55 -3.77
C GLU A 18 -6.80 11.91 -4.29
N ALA A 19 -7.52 12.66 -3.45
CA ALA A 19 -8.04 14.00 -3.74
C ALA A 19 -7.39 15.12 -2.90
N ASP A 20 -6.63 14.77 -1.86
CA ASP A 20 -6.04 15.73 -0.93
C ASP A 20 -4.64 16.16 -1.36
N GLN A 21 -4.39 17.47 -1.28
CA GLN A 21 -3.06 18.03 -1.45
C GLN A 21 -2.27 17.90 -0.15
N LEU A 22 -1.28 17.02 -0.14
CA LEU A 22 -0.33 16.88 0.96
C LEU A 22 0.60 18.10 1.05
N GLY A 23 0.91 18.72 -0.09
CA GLY A 23 1.67 19.95 -0.16
C GLY A 23 2.78 19.95 -1.21
N GLN A 24 3.48 21.08 -1.30
CA GLN A 24 4.60 21.25 -2.21
C GLN A 24 5.91 20.82 -1.56
N GLY A 25 6.58 19.81 -2.11
CA GLY A 25 7.83 19.30 -1.58
C GLY A 25 7.65 18.24 -0.49
N LYS A 26 8.74 17.51 -0.22
CA LYS A 26 8.73 16.38 0.74
C LYS A 26 8.50 16.87 2.18
N GLU A 27 9.15 17.97 2.57
CA GLU A 27 9.01 18.57 3.91
C GLU A 27 7.56 18.97 4.23
N ASN A 28 6.91 19.73 3.36
CA ASN A 28 5.53 20.18 3.59
C ASN A 28 4.55 19.01 3.60
N SER A 29 4.74 18.04 2.71
CA SER A 29 3.94 16.81 2.71
C SER A 29 4.10 16.02 4.01
N ARG A 30 5.32 16.00 4.57
CA ARG A 30 5.56 15.36 5.88
C ARG A 30 4.88 16.12 7.00
N ALA A 31 4.97 17.46 7.03
CA ALA A 31 4.30 18.27 8.03
C ALA A 31 2.78 18.04 8.02
N PHE A 32 2.19 18.04 6.82
CA PHE A 32 0.76 17.76 6.66
C PHE A 32 0.35 16.39 7.20
N LEU A 33 1.15 15.34 6.96
CA LEU A 33 0.90 14.00 7.49
C LEU A 33 1.08 13.92 9.02
N ILE A 34 1.95 14.73 9.60
CA ILE A 34 2.10 14.80 11.06
C ILE A 34 0.88 15.48 11.69
N ASP A 35 0.38 16.54 11.07
CA ASP A 35 -0.82 17.25 11.52
C ASP A 35 -2.11 16.44 11.28
N ASN A 36 -2.08 15.47 10.34
CA ASN A 36 -3.21 14.61 9.97
C ASN A 36 -2.86 13.12 10.18
N PRO A 37 -2.80 12.65 11.45
CA PRO A 37 -2.40 11.29 11.77
C PRO A 37 -3.36 10.23 11.20
N ASP A 38 -4.64 10.54 11.04
CA ASP A 38 -5.62 9.63 10.43
C ASP A 38 -5.26 9.31 8.97
N LEU A 39 -4.91 10.35 8.20
CA LEU A 39 -4.49 10.21 6.81
C LEU A 39 -3.16 9.47 6.71
N ALA A 40 -2.22 9.78 7.61
CA ALA A 40 -0.94 9.09 7.68
C ALA A 40 -1.10 7.59 7.95
N ASN A 41 -1.98 7.23 8.90
CA ASN A 41 -2.31 5.83 9.19
C ASN A 41 -2.96 5.13 7.99
N GLU A 42 -3.83 5.81 7.25
CA GLU A 42 -4.44 5.25 6.04
C GLU A 42 -3.40 4.98 4.94
N ILE A 43 -2.51 5.95 4.70
CA ILE A 43 -1.41 5.82 3.74
C ILE A 43 -0.47 4.69 4.16
N GLU A 44 -0.09 4.62 5.45
CA GLU A 44 0.73 3.53 5.97
C GLU A 44 0.03 2.18 5.77
N LYS A 45 -1.26 2.09 6.06
CA LYS A 45 -2.04 0.87 5.87
C LYS A 45 -2.02 0.42 4.41
N LYS A 46 -2.30 1.31 3.45
CA LYS A 46 -2.23 0.99 2.01
C LYS A 46 -0.82 0.60 1.56
N ILE A 47 0.21 1.27 2.08
CA ILE A 47 1.62 0.91 1.82
C ILE A 47 1.88 -0.49 2.36
N ARG A 48 1.47 -0.78 3.59
CA ARG A 48 1.67 -2.09 4.23
C ARG A 48 0.91 -3.17 3.47
N GLU A 49 -0.34 -2.95 3.06
CA GLU A 49 -1.11 -3.87 2.22
C GLU A 49 -0.44 -4.15 0.87
N SER A 50 0.27 -3.17 0.31
CA SER A 50 1.02 -3.35 -0.95
C SER A 50 2.30 -4.19 -0.79
N PHE A 51 2.85 -4.25 0.42
CA PHE A 51 4.07 -5.02 0.74
C PHE A 51 3.81 -6.31 1.51
N VAL A 52 2.63 -6.45 2.12
CA VAL A 52 2.15 -7.73 2.62
C VAL A 52 1.86 -8.58 1.38
N PRO A 53 2.48 -9.77 1.23
CA PRO A 53 2.07 -10.68 0.18
C PRO A 53 0.58 -10.91 0.37
N VAL A 54 -0.20 -10.54 -0.65
CA VAL A 54 -1.66 -10.71 -0.75
C VAL A 54 -2.08 -11.92 0.07
N ALA A 55 -3.01 -11.74 1.01
CA ALA A 55 -3.60 -12.87 1.72
C ALA A 55 -4.08 -13.88 0.68
N VAL A 56 -3.36 -14.98 0.59
CA VAL A 56 -3.65 -16.06 -0.35
C VAL A 56 -5.02 -16.58 0.02
N ASP A 57 -5.90 -16.68 -0.98
CA ASP A 57 -7.26 -17.17 -0.77
C ASP A 57 -7.18 -18.56 -0.10
N PRO A 58 -7.75 -18.76 1.10
CA PRO A 58 -7.67 -20.03 1.81
C PRO A 58 -8.18 -21.21 0.97
N ALA A 59 -9.15 -20.95 0.07
CA ALA A 59 -9.65 -21.95 -0.86
C ALA A 59 -8.60 -22.32 -1.91
N LEU A 60 -7.86 -21.33 -2.44
CA LEU A 60 -6.77 -21.57 -3.36
C LEU A 60 -5.58 -22.27 -2.69
N ILE A 61 -5.32 -22.02 -1.40
CA ILE A 61 -4.33 -22.78 -0.62
C ILE A 61 -4.76 -24.24 -0.48
N ALA A 62 -6.04 -24.49 -0.15
CA ALA A 62 -6.58 -25.83 0.01
C ALA A 62 -6.56 -26.64 -1.29
N GLU A 63 -6.89 -26.01 -2.43
CA GLU A 63 -6.82 -26.66 -3.76
C GLU A 63 -5.39 -27.02 -4.16
N ILE A 64 -4.38 -26.24 -3.75
CA ILE A 64 -2.97 -26.53 -4.04
C ILE A 64 -2.44 -27.68 -3.16
N ASP A 65 -2.84 -27.75 -1.88
CA ASP A 65 -2.46 -28.83 -0.97
C ASP A 65 -3.05 -30.19 -1.40
N GLU A 66 -4.30 -30.21 -1.88
CA GLU A 66 -4.96 -31.43 -2.36
C GLU A 66 -4.32 -31.94 -3.66
N ALA A 67 -3.99 -31.04 -4.60
CA ALA A 67 -3.29 -31.39 -5.83
C ALA A 67 -1.84 -31.89 -5.60
N ALA A 68 -1.17 -31.43 -4.53
CA ALA A 68 0.18 -31.88 -4.17
C ALA A 68 0.18 -33.28 -3.53
N ALA A 69 -0.92 -33.69 -2.89
CA ALA A 69 -1.07 -35.01 -2.27
C ALA A 69 -1.33 -36.13 -3.29
N GLU A 70 -1.87 -35.81 -4.47
CA GLU A 70 -2.13 -36.80 -5.54
C GLU A 70 -0.89 -37.12 -6.40
N VAL A 71 0.21 -36.37 -6.23
CA VAL A 71 1.47 -36.60 -6.94
C VAL A 71 2.49 -37.22 -5.99
N GLU A 72 2.24 -38.45 -5.55
CA GLU A 72 3.31 -39.33 -5.05
C GLU A 72 3.83 -40.24 -6.18
N PHE A 73 5.16 -40.36 -6.26
CA PHE A 73 5.89 -41.26 -7.17
C PHE A 73 5.71 -42.74 -6.80
#